data_AF-A0A0G1SDX9-F1
#
_entry.id   AF-A0A0G1SDX9-F1
#
_cell.length_a   1.000
_cell.length_b   1.000
_cell.length_c   1.000
_cell.angle_alpha   90.00
_cell.angle_beta   90.00
_cell.angle_gamma   90.00
#
_symmetry.space_group_name_H-M   'P 1'
#
loop_
_entity.id
_entity.type
_entity.pdbx_description
1 polymer ?
#
loop_
_entity_poly.entity_id
_entity_poly.type
_entity_poly.pdbx_seq_one_letter_code
_entity_poly.pdbx_strand_id
1 'polypeptide(L)' 'MAITILKKAQIQNDDLVILPRKEYEVLKENQVPTIFLKGKSARALDKRVAEALREYRQGKTKRLHSLRDLM' A
#
# COMPACT_ATOMS: atom_id res chain seq x y z
N MET A 1 -18.18 30.79 6.06
CA MET A 1 -18.25 30.00 4.81
C MET A 1 -17.08 30.39 3.94
N ALA A 2 -16.22 29.44 3.58
CA ALA A 2 -15.18 29.66 2.58
C ALA A 2 -15.65 29.01 1.27
N ILE A 3 -15.86 29.81 0.24
CA ILE A 3 -16.23 29.32 -1.09
C ILE A 3 -14.94 29.31 -1.91
N THR A 4 -14.44 28.11 -2.21
CA THR A 4 -13.29 27.94 -3.10
C THR A 4 -13.81 27.76 -4.52
N ILE A 5 -13.58 28.74 -5.38
CA ILE A 5 -13.93 28.68 -6.80
C ILE A 5 -12.74 28.07 -7.56
N LEU A 6 -12.91 26.85 -8.09
CA LEU A 6 -11.90 26.20 -8.92
C LEU A 6 -11.89 26.81 -10.33
N LYS A 7 -10.71 27.15 -10.85
CA LYS A 7 -10.58 27.66 -12.22
C LYS A 7 -10.70 26.50 -13.20
N LYS A 8 -11.56 26.64 -14.22
CA LYS A 8 -11.81 25.64 -15.29
C LYS A 8 -10.53 25.07 -15.94
N ALA A 9 -9.45 25.84 -15.96
CA ALA A 9 -8.15 25.41 -16.50
C ALA A 9 -7.43 24.34 -15.66
N GLN A 10 -7.75 24.18 -14.38
CA GLN A 10 -7.16 23.14 -13.51
C GLN A 10 -7.81 21.76 -13.70
N ILE A 11 -8.95 21.67 -14.40
CA ILE A 11 -9.75 20.45 -14.58
C ILE A 11 -9.61 19.94 -16.02
N GLN A 12 -8.42 20.08 -16.62
CA GLN A 12 -8.27 19.80 -18.05
C GLN A 12 -7.79 18.39 -18.38
N ASN A 13 -7.33 17.56 -17.42
CA ASN A 13 -6.83 16.22 -17.75
C ASN A 13 -7.09 15.10 -16.72
N ASP A 14 -7.74 15.37 -15.57
CA ASP A 14 -8.00 14.36 -14.54
C ASP A 14 -9.42 14.50 -13.99
N ASP A 15 -10.02 13.38 -13.55
CA ASP A 15 -11.31 13.36 -12.88
C ASP A 15 -11.25 14.12 -11.54
N LEU A 16 -12.16 15.08 -11.33
CA LEU A 16 -12.23 15.88 -10.11
C LEU A 16 -13.11 15.21 -9.06
N VAL A 17 -12.54 14.92 -7.89
CA VAL A 17 -13.30 14.43 -6.71
C VAL A 17 -13.39 15.53 -5.65
N ILE A 18 -14.60 15.80 -5.18
CA ILE A 18 -14.88 16.75 -4.10
C ILE A 18 -15.25 15.94 -2.85
N LEU A 19 -14.51 16.14 -1.76
CA LEU A 19 -14.73 15.45 -0.50
C LEU A 19 -14.64 16.41 0.70
N PRO A 20 -15.38 16.13 1.81
CA PRO A 20 -15.24 16.88 3.05
C PRO A 20 -13.81 16.84 3.58
N ARG A 21 -13.32 17.98 4.11
CA ARG A 21 -11.94 18.08 4.58
C ARG A 21 -11.56 17.01 5.60
N LYS A 22 -12.47 16.68 6.52
CA LYS A 22 -12.24 15.65 7.54
C LYS A 22 -11.95 14.28 6.92
N GLU A 23 -12.67 13.90 5.87
CA GLU A 23 -12.46 12.62 5.17
C GLU A 23 -11.15 12.62 4.38
N TYR A 24 -10.78 13.77 3.79
CA TYR A 24 -9.50 13.91 3.09
C TYR A 24 -8.30 13.69 4.02
N GLU A 25 -8.32 14.30 5.21
CA GLU A 25 -7.22 14.14 6.17
C GLU A 25 -7.11 12.68 6.66
N VAL A 26 -8.24 12.00 6.90
CA VAL A 26 -8.25 10.56 7.26
C VAL A 26 -7.68 9.69 6.13
N LEU A 27 -8.04 9.95 4.87
CA LEU A 27 -7.49 9.22 3.72
C LEU A 27 -5.98 9.44 3.58
N LYS A 28 -5.52 10.66 3.85
CA LYS A 28 -4.09 11.02 3.83
C LYS A 28 -3.31 10.33 4.95
N GLU A 29 -3.85 10.27 6.16
CA GLU A 29 -3.23 9.58 7.30
C GLU A 29 -3.15 8.07 7.10
N ASN A 30 -4.16 7.46 6.48
CA ASN A 30 -4.22 6.03 6.19
C ASN A 30 -3.56 5.66 4.85
N GLN A 31 -2.88 6.60 4.20
CA GLN A 31 -2.24 6.34 2.92
C GLN A 31 -1.03 5.44 3.16
N VAL A 32 -1.19 4.14 2.93
CA VAL A 32 -0.09 3.19 2.96
C VAL A 32 0.86 3.55 1.81
N PRO A 33 2.15 3.83 2.07
CA PRO A 33 3.07 4.15 1.01
C PRO A 33 3.22 2.93 0.09
N THR A 34 2.76 3.08 -1.15
CA THR A 34 2.95 2.07 -2.19
C THR A 34 4.40 2.15 -2.67
N ILE A 35 5.28 1.33 -2.07
CA ILE A 35 6.69 1.27 -2.44
C ILE A 35 6.86 0.23 -3.56
N PHE A 36 7.17 0.72 -4.76
CA PHE A 36 7.55 -0.15 -5.88
C PHE A 36 9.05 -0.45 -5.82
N LEU A 37 9.40 -1.67 -5.42
CA LEU A 37 10.78 -2.13 -5.45
C LEU A 37 11.24 -2.31 -6.90
N LYS A 38 12.49 -1.90 -7.18
CA LYS A 38 13.13 -2.07 -8.50
C LYS A 38 14.53 -2.67 -8.35
N GLY A 39 15.04 -3.24 -9.44
CA GLY A 39 16.42 -3.72 -9.53
C GLY A 39 16.77 -4.79 -8.50
N LYS A 40 17.89 -4.59 -7.79
CA LYS A 40 18.41 -5.56 -6.81
C LYS A 40 17.43 -5.87 -5.68
N SER A 41 16.72 -4.85 -5.19
CA SER A 41 15.77 -5.01 -4.08
C SER A 41 14.55 -5.84 -4.48
N ALA A 42 14.04 -5.66 -5.70
CA ALA A 42 12.96 -6.50 -6.23
C ALA A 42 13.41 -7.96 -6.34
N ARG A 43 14.58 -8.22 -6.97
CA ARG A 43 15.13 -9.57 -7.12
C ARG A 43 15.40 -10.27 -5.79
N ALA A 44 15.84 -9.51 -4.77
CA ALA A 44 16.08 -10.05 -3.44
C ALA A 44 14.76 -10.49 -2.77
N LEU A 45 13.68 -9.71 -2.94
CA LEU A 45 12.35 -10.10 -2.48
C LEU A 45 11.85 -11.35 -3.22
N ASP A 46 11.97 -11.38 -4.55
CA ASP A 46 11.55 -12.52 -5.37
C ASP A 46 12.23 -13.81 -4.92
N LYS A 47 13.55 -13.75 -4.67
CA LYS A 47 14.31 -14.89 -4.16
C LYS A 47 13.81 -15.37 -2.80
N ARG A 48 13.60 -14.45 -1.84
CA ARG A 48 13.07 -14.78 -0.52
C ARG A 48 11.70 -15.44 -0.59
N VAL A 49 10.82 -14.94 -1.45
CA VAL A 49 9.48 -15.51 -1.66
C VAL A 49 9.57 -16.91 -2.25
N ALA A 50 10.42 -17.12 -3.26
CA ALA A 50 10.62 -18.42 -3.88
C ALA A 50 11.12 -19.48 -2.87
N GLU A 51 12.08 -19.11 -2.01
CA GLU A 51 12.60 -19.95 -0.94
C GLU A 51 11.52 -20.29 0.10
N ALA A 52 10.79 -19.28 0.58
CA ALA A 52 9.71 -19.48 1.54
C ALA A 52 8.59 -20.39 0.98
N LEU A 53 8.22 -20.22 -0.29
CA LEU A 53 7.25 -21.10 -0.95
C LEU A 53 7.75 -22.53 -1.06
N ARG A 54 9.04 -22.73 -1.32
CA ARG A 54 9.65 -24.06 -1.33
C ARG A 54 9.60 -24.70 0.06
N GLU A 55 9.95 -23.97 1.11
CA GLU A 55 9.89 -24.46 2.49
C GLU A 55 8.46 -24.83 2.91
N TYR A 56 7.48 -24.01 2.52
CA TYR A 56 6.06 -24.29 2.73
C TYR A 56 5.64 -25.62 2.08
N ARG A 57 5.97 -25.81 0.80
CA ARG A 57 5.66 -27.07 0.09
C ARG A 57 6.36 -28.29 0.70
N GLN A 58 7.52 -28.09 1.32
CA GLN A 58 8.27 -29.13 2.02
C GLN A 58 7.76 -29.40 3.45
N GLY A 59 6.72 -28.69 3.91
CA GLY A 59 6.19 -28.84 5.27
C GLY A 59 7.11 -28.27 6.35
N LYS A 60 8.10 -27.44 6.00
CA LYS A 60 9.06 -26.84 6.95
C LYS A 60 8.53 -25.59 7.64
N THR A 61 7.23 -25.34 7.56
CA THR A 61 6.59 -24.14 8.12
C THR A 61 5.72 -24.50 9.30
N LYS A 62 5.63 -23.59 10.28
CA LYS A 62 4.74 -23.71 11.43
C LYS A 62 3.48 -22.90 11.16
N ARG A 63 2.30 -23.47 11.46
CA ARG A 63 1.05 -22.72 11.46
C ARG A 63 1.01 -21.82 12.70
N LEU A 64 0.76 -20.53 12.48
CA LEU A 64 0.57 -19.54 13.54
C LEU A 64 -0.90 -19.12 13.51
N HIS A 65 -1.52 -19.07 14.69
CA HIS A 65 -2.86 -18.53 14.90
C HIS A 65 -2.83 -17.03 15.20
N SER A 66 -1.69 -16.55 15.72
CA SER A 66 -1.46 -15.14 15.99
C SER A 66 0.02 -14.78 15.84
N LEU A 67 0.33 -13.49 15.72
CA LEU A 67 1.71 -12.99 15.75
C LEU A 67 2.41 -13.25 17.10
N ARG A 68 1.66 -13.49 18.19
CA ARG A 68 2.25 -13.84 19.50
C ARG A 68 2.90 -15.21 19.48
N ASP A 69 2.45 -16.10 18.60
CA ASP A 69 2.96 -17.47 18.48
C ASP A 69 4.39 -17.54 17.90
N LEU A 70 4.92 -16.38 17.48
CA LEU A 70 6.24 -16.15 16.93
C LEU A 70 7.24 -15.59 17.96
N MET A 71 6.75 -15.11 19.11
CA MET A 71 7.56 -14.62 20.24
C MET A 71 7.75 -15.72 21.27
#